data_AF-A0A662TAV8-F1
#
_entry.id   AF-A0A662TAV8-F1
#
_cell.length_a   1.000
_cell.length_b   1.000
_cell.length_c   1.000
_cell.angle_alpha   90.00
_cell.angle_beta   90.00
_cell.angle_gamma   90.00
#
_symmetry.space_group_name_H-M   'P 1'
#
loop_
_entity.id
_entity.type
_entity.pdbx_description
1 polymer ?
#
loop_
_entity_poly.entity_id
_entity_poly.type
_entity_poly.pdbx_seq_one_letter_code
_entity_poly.pdbx_strand_id
1 'polypeptide(L)'
;MFSTYLGTPTLSIVASISTLFFGNLALLLILVDETDNAFADIYSTAVSIQNINPRIRQRVMAFITMLIGIILAIVIPLEQYVNFLLLIGASFIPASSIIISDYFLVKRRYTDDILYNKPYKVNYSGVIAWVVGFIVYYLLTYKYPYI
;
A
#
# COMPACT_ATOMS: atom_id res chain seq x y z
N MET A 1 -12.02 28.02 -26.55
CA MET A 1 -10.94 27.03 -26.74
C MET A 1 -9.75 27.28 -25.78
N PHE A 2 -10.01 27.73 -24.54
CA PHE A 2 -8.96 28.14 -23.58
C PHE A 2 -9.35 27.85 -22.10
N SER A 3 -10.09 26.76 -21.83
CA SER A 3 -10.48 26.40 -20.45
C SER A 3 -10.04 25.00 -20.01
N THR A 4 -9.36 24.24 -20.87
CA THR A 4 -9.11 22.80 -20.63
C THR A 4 -7.86 22.50 -19.80
N TYR A 5 -7.08 23.52 -19.40
CA TYR A 5 -5.79 23.33 -18.72
C TYR A 5 -5.80 23.58 -17.20
N LEU A 6 -6.97 23.88 -16.61
CA LEU A 6 -7.13 24.05 -15.16
C LEU A 6 -7.83 22.89 -14.45
N GLY A 7 -8.27 21.87 -15.20
CA GLY A 7 -8.75 20.63 -14.59
C GLY A 7 -7.57 19.73 -14.31
N THR A 8 -7.20 19.56 -13.04
CA THR A 8 -6.41 18.38 -12.67
C THR A 8 -7.17 17.14 -13.20
N PRO A 9 -6.48 16.07 -13.65
CA PRO A 9 -7.14 14.86 -14.17
C PRO A 9 -8.23 14.31 -13.24
N THR A 10 -8.06 14.52 -11.93
CA THR A 10 -9.06 14.20 -10.90
C THR A 10 -10.36 14.99 -11.05
N LEU A 11 -10.28 16.30 -11.32
CA LEU A 11 -11.44 17.16 -11.53
C LEU A 11 -12.21 16.77 -12.80
N SER A 12 -11.50 16.29 -13.84
CA SER A 12 -12.15 15.83 -15.07
C SER A 12 -12.85 14.49 -14.91
N ILE A 13 -12.31 13.56 -14.10
CA ILE A 13 -12.98 12.27 -13.81
C ILE A 13 -14.25 12.48 -12.99
N VAL A 14 -14.17 13.26 -11.90
CA VAL A 14 -15.33 13.54 -11.04
C VAL A 14 -16.42 14.27 -11.85
N ALA A 15 -16.05 15.26 -12.65
CA ALA A 15 -16.99 15.96 -13.53
C ALA A 15 -17.59 15.04 -14.61
N SER A 16 -16.80 14.11 -15.16
CA SER A 16 -17.31 13.16 -16.15
C SER A 16 -18.33 12.20 -15.54
N ILE A 17 -18.03 11.66 -14.35
CA ILE A 17 -18.94 10.77 -13.64
C ILE A 17 -20.21 11.51 -13.24
N SER A 18 -20.13 12.73 -12.73
CA SER A 18 -21.30 13.49 -12.24
C SER A 18 -22.31 13.84 -13.35
N THR A 19 -21.89 13.88 -14.62
CA THR A 19 -22.81 14.08 -15.76
C THR A 19 -23.68 12.87 -16.09
N LEU A 20 -23.34 11.68 -15.58
CA LEU A 20 -24.15 10.48 -15.77
C LEU A 20 -25.44 10.57 -14.95
N PHE A 21 -26.51 9.92 -15.43
CA PHE A 21 -27.84 9.96 -14.81
C PHE A 21 -27.84 9.58 -13.31
N PHE A 22 -27.01 8.59 -12.93
CA PHE A 22 -26.79 8.19 -11.53
C PHE A 22 -25.37 8.51 -11.02
N GLY A 23 -24.67 9.42 -11.69
CA GLY A 23 -23.26 9.73 -11.44
C GLY A 23 -22.95 10.16 -10.00
N ASN A 24 -23.74 11.11 -9.48
CA ASN A 24 -23.55 11.60 -8.11
C ASN A 24 -23.86 10.54 -7.05
N LEU A 25 -24.83 9.64 -7.32
CA LEU A 25 -25.11 8.51 -6.43
C LEU A 25 -23.95 7.51 -6.46
N ALA A 26 -23.38 7.23 -7.64
CA ALA A 26 -22.20 6.38 -7.75
C ALA A 26 -20.99 6.96 -7.00
N LEU A 27 -20.73 8.27 -7.12
CA LEU A 27 -19.65 8.93 -6.39
C LEU A 27 -19.84 8.85 -4.86
N LEU A 28 -21.07 9.02 -4.38
CA LEU A 28 -21.38 8.88 -2.96
C LEU A 28 -21.12 7.44 -2.49
N LEU A 29 -21.58 6.45 -3.25
CA LEU A 29 -21.37 5.03 -2.94
C LEU A 29 -19.88 4.67 -2.92
N ILE A 30 -19.09 5.15 -3.90
CA ILE A 30 -17.63 4.96 -3.92
C ILE A 30 -16.97 5.58 -2.69
N LEU A 31 -17.39 6.78 -2.28
CA LEU A 31 -16.81 7.46 -1.12
C LEU A 31 -17.10 6.70 0.18
N VAL A 32 -18.29 6.11 0.30
CA VAL A 32 -18.65 5.24 1.42
C VAL A 32 -17.82 3.95 1.40
N ASP A 33 -17.67 3.31 0.25
CA ASP A 33 -16.88 2.08 0.08
C ASP A 33 -15.41 2.27 0.46
N GLU A 34 -14.82 3.40 0.05
CA GLU A 34 -13.41 3.69 0.33
C GLU A 34 -13.13 4.14 1.77
N THR A 35 -14.17 4.51 2.53
CA THR A 35 -13.98 4.96 3.92
C THR A 35 -13.47 3.83 4.81
N ASP A 36 -14.01 2.62 4.66
CA ASP A 36 -13.59 1.46 5.45
C ASP A 36 -12.19 0.97 5.05
N ASN A 37 -11.85 1.05 3.76
CA ASN A 37 -10.50 0.76 3.26
C ASN A 37 -9.46 1.73 3.86
N ALA A 38 -9.73 3.03 3.79
CA ALA A 38 -8.85 4.05 4.36
C ALA A 38 -8.68 3.87 5.88
N PHE A 39 -9.74 3.50 6.60
CA PHE A 39 -9.67 3.17 8.01
C PHE A 39 -8.76 1.96 8.27
N ALA A 40 -8.92 0.88 7.50
CA ALA A 40 -8.11 -0.33 7.63
C ALA A 40 -6.62 -0.07 7.37
N ASP A 41 -6.27 0.75 6.38
CA ASP A 41 -4.89 1.12 6.05
C ASP A 41 -4.22 1.94 7.16
N ILE A 42 -4.93 2.94 7.69
CA ILE A 42 -4.43 3.78 8.79
C ILE A 42 -4.26 2.95 10.06
N TYR A 43 -5.27 2.13 10.39
CA TYR A 43 -5.27 1.32 11.60
C TYR A 43 -4.17 0.25 11.56
N SER A 44 -4.07 -0.50 10.45
CA SER A 44 -3.06 -1.55 10.29
C SER A 44 -1.65 -0.97 10.38
N THR A 45 -1.38 0.17 9.72
CA THR A 45 -0.08 0.87 9.82
C THR A 45 0.23 1.29 11.26
N ALA A 46 -0.75 1.87 11.97
CA ALA A 46 -0.56 2.32 13.35
C ALA A 46 -0.24 1.14 14.29
N VAL A 47 -0.95 0.02 14.14
CA VAL A 47 -0.69 -1.21 14.91
C VAL A 47 0.66 -1.82 14.55
N SER A 48 1.03 -1.86 13.27
CA SER A 48 2.35 -2.35 12.83
C SER A 48 3.50 -1.55 13.46
N ILE A 49 3.39 -0.23 13.53
CA ILE A 49 4.38 0.62 14.21
C ILE A 49 4.38 0.37 15.72
N GLN A 50 3.21 0.20 16.33
CA GLN A 50 3.10 -0.10 17.75
C GLN A 50 3.72 -1.47 18.10
N ASN A 51 3.63 -2.46 17.21
CA ASN A 51 4.30 -3.75 17.37
C ASN A 51 5.84 -3.61 17.36
N ILE A 52 6.39 -2.64 16.62
CA ILE A 52 7.82 -2.33 16.62
C ILE A 52 8.23 -1.58 17.90
N ASN A 53 7.45 -0.56 18.30
CA ASN A 53 7.70 0.19 19.51
C ASN A 53 6.41 0.38 20.34
N PRO A 54 6.19 -0.46 21.36
CA PRO A 54 4.94 -0.47 22.14
C PRO A 54 4.67 0.81 22.92
N ARG A 55 5.71 1.65 23.13
CA ARG A 55 5.61 2.89 23.90
C ARG A 55 4.91 4.01 23.12
N ILE A 56 4.82 3.86 21.79
CA ILE A 56 4.19 4.85 20.92
C ILE A 56 2.67 4.72 21.04
N ARG A 57 1.99 5.84 21.28
CA ARG A 57 0.52 5.88 21.35
C ARG A 57 -0.09 5.64 19.96
N GLN A 58 -0.91 4.60 19.83
CA GLN A 58 -1.58 4.25 18.58
C GLN A 58 -2.34 5.43 17.93
N ARG A 59 -3.03 6.25 18.72
CA ARG A 59 -3.75 7.44 18.22
C ARG A 59 -2.85 8.44 17.50
N VAL A 60 -1.62 8.61 17.98
CA VAL A 60 -0.64 9.53 17.38
C VAL A 60 -0.18 8.97 16.03
N MET A 61 0.09 7.66 15.95
CA MET A 61 0.47 7.02 14.69
C MET A 61 -0.67 7.02 13.68
N ALA A 62 -1.91 6.76 14.10
CA ALA A 62 -3.07 6.86 13.22
C ALA A 62 -3.20 8.27 12.61
N PHE A 63 -3.05 9.32 13.43
CA PHE A 63 -3.10 10.69 12.95
C PHE A 63 -1.94 11.04 11.99
N ILE A 64 -0.72 10.59 12.30
CA ILE A 64 0.46 10.79 11.43
C ILE A 64 0.26 10.06 10.09
N THR A 65 -0.16 8.80 10.12
CA THR A 65 -0.42 8.01 8.90
C THR A 65 -1.50 8.65 8.05
N MET A 66 -2.61 9.10 8.65
CA MET A 66 -3.65 9.86 7.96
C MET A 66 -3.08 11.10 7.27
N LEU A 67 -2.26 11.89 7.98
CA LEU A 67 -1.68 13.12 7.43
C LEU A 67 -0.73 12.81 6.26
N ILE A 68 0.11 11.77 6.39
CA ILE A 68 0.98 11.31 5.31
C ILE A 68 0.15 10.86 4.09
N GLY A 69 -0.92 10.09 4.31
CA GLY A 69 -1.83 9.66 3.26
C GLY A 69 -2.45 10.82 2.49
N ILE A 70 -2.94 11.84 3.21
CA ILE A 70 -3.47 13.08 2.61
C ILE A 70 -2.39 13.80 1.79
N ILE A 71 -1.18 13.93 2.32
CA ILE A 71 -0.08 14.59 1.61
C ILE A 71 0.26 13.80 0.32
N LEU A 72 0.37 12.47 0.40
CA LEU A 72 0.65 11.64 -0.76
C LEU A 72 -0.47 11.72 -1.81
N ALA A 73 -1.73 11.75 -1.38
CA ALA A 73 -2.89 11.90 -2.27
C ALA A 73 -2.89 13.24 -3.03
N ILE A 74 -2.33 14.30 -2.43
CA ILE A 74 -2.21 15.62 -3.07
C ILE A 74 -0.98 15.69 -3.98
N VAL A 75 0.13 15.06 -3.59
CA VAL A 75 1.42 15.19 -4.27
C VAL A 75 1.58 14.23 -5.45
N ILE A 76 1.04 13.01 -5.37
CA ILE A 76 1.21 12.00 -6.41
C ILE A 76 0.21 12.27 -7.55
N PRO A 77 0.69 12.55 -8.77
CA PRO A 77 -0.19 12.78 -9.91
C PRO A 77 -0.86 11.48 -10.36
N LEU A 78 -2.10 11.59 -10.85
CA LEU A 78 -2.93 10.44 -11.21
C LEU A 78 -2.30 9.60 -12.34
N GLU A 79 -1.55 10.23 -13.25
CA GLU A 79 -0.83 9.58 -14.33
C GLU A 79 0.26 8.62 -13.82
N GLN A 80 0.78 8.85 -12.61
CA GLN A 80 1.77 7.99 -11.97
C GLN A 80 1.15 6.95 -11.05
N TYR A 81 -0.18 6.94 -10.88
CA TYR A 81 -0.84 6.03 -9.94
C TYR A 81 -0.56 4.56 -10.26
N VAL A 82 -0.58 4.17 -11.54
CA VAL A 82 -0.23 2.80 -11.95
C VAL A 82 1.21 2.44 -11.58
N ASN A 83 2.16 3.35 -11.84
CA ASN A 83 3.56 3.14 -11.45
C ASN A 83 3.70 2.99 -9.93
N PHE A 84 3.01 3.84 -9.17
CA PHE A 84 2.98 3.73 -7.71
C PHE A 84 2.44 2.37 -7.24
N LEU A 85 1.33 1.89 -7.81
CA LEU A 85 0.79 0.56 -7.51
C LEU A 85 1.78 -0.56 -7.85
N LEU A 86 2.51 -0.44 -8.95
CA LEU A 86 3.54 -1.39 -9.33
C LEU A 86 4.73 -1.39 -8.36
N LEU A 87 5.13 -0.23 -7.82
CA LEU A 87 6.16 -0.16 -6.77
C LEU A 87 5.70 -0.83 -5.46
N ILE A 88 4.43 -0.62 -5.09
CA ILE A 88 3.82 -1.32 -3.97
C ILE A 88 3.86 -2.84 -4.22
N GLY A 89 3.42 -3.29 -5.40
CA GLY A 89 3.50 -4.70 -5.80
C GLY A 89 4.92 -5.28 -5.72
N ALA A 90 5.92 -4.52 -6.17
CA ALA A 90 7.33 -4.90 -6.10
C ALA A 90 7.81 -5.17 -4.66
N SER A 91 7.25 -4.47 -3.68
CA SER A 91 7.58 -4.65 -2.26
C SER A 91 6.80 -5.79 -1.62
N PHE A 92 5.48 -5.84 -1.82
CA PHE A 92 4.60 -6.78 -1.12
C PHE A 92 4.67 -8.19 -1.68
N ILE A 93 4.75 -8.37 -3.01
CA ILE A 93 4.74 -9.70 -3.63
C ILE A 93 5.93 -10.55 -3.16
N PRO A 94 7.19 -10.05 -3.16
CA PRO A 94 8.32 -10.79 -2.61
C PRO A 94 8.18 -11.08 -1.11
N ALA A 95 7.69 -10.10 -0.33
CA ALA A 95 7.52 -10.26 1.11
C ALA A 95 6.54 -11.39 1.45
N SER A 96 5.37 -11.39 0.80
CA SER A 96 4.37 -12.47 0.93
C SER A 96 4.91 -13.82 0.45
N SER A 97 5.66 -13.83 -0.64
CA SER A 97 6.26 -15.05 -1.20
C SER A 97 7.26 -15.70 -0.24
N ILE A 98 8.03 -14.91 0.50
CA ILE A 98 8.96 -15.41 1.53
C ILE A 98 8.19 -16.11 2.65
N ILE A 99 7.11 -15.49 3.16
CA ILE A 99 6.29 -16.08 4.23
C ILE A 99 5.67 -17.39 3.77
N ILE A 100 5.12 -17.43 2.55
CA ILE A 100 4.53 -18.63 1.95
C ILE A 100 5.59 -19.73 1.80
N SER A 101 6.77 -19.40 1.27
CA SER A 101 7.87 -20.34 1.07
C SER A 101 8.41 -20.90 2.39
N ASP A 102 8.59 -20.03 3.40
CA ASP A 102 9.10 -20.41 4.72
C ASP A 102 8.12 -21.37 5.44
N TYR A 103 6.81 -21.16 5.26
CA TYR A 103 5.78 -22.03 5.81
C TYR A 103 5.63 -23.37 5.07
N PHE A 104 5.51 -23.36 3.73
CA PHE A 104 5.19 -24.57 2.96
C PHE A 104 6.42 -25.39 2.52
N LEU A 105 7.51 -24.73 2.12
CA LEU A 105 8.70 -25.39 1.58
C LEU A 105 9.75 -25.68 2.65
N VAL A 106 10.12 -24.65 3.42
CA VAL A 106 11.09 -24.79 4.53
C VAL A 106 10.43 -25.48 5.73
N LYS A 107 9.10 -25.45 5.82
CA LYS A 107 8.29 -26.06 6.89
C LYS A 107 8.67 -25.55 8.26
N ARG A 108 9.00 -24.25 8.36
CA ARG A 108 9.24 -23.63 9.67
C ARG A 108 7.96 -23.64 10.49
N ARG A 109 8.08 -24.13 11.72
CA ARG A 109 7.00 -24.06 12.70
C ARG A 109 7.05 -22.70 13.38
N TYR A 110 6.00 -21.91 13.20
CA TYR A 110 5.78 -20.69 13.97
C TYR A 110 5.07 -21.07 15.27
N THR A 111 5.84 -21.32 16.33
CA THR A 111 5.32 -21.52 17.69
C THR A 111 5.25 -20.19 18.44
N ASP A 112 4.36 -20.09 19.42
CA ASP A 112 4.19 -18.90 20.27
C ASP A 112 5.52 -18.44 20.89
N ASP A 113 6.38 -19.38 21.27
CA ASP A 113 7.70 -19.08 21.83
C ASP A 113 8.61 -18.34 20.84
N ILE A 114 8.51 -18.65 19.55
CA ILE A 114 9.29 -17.99 18.50
C ILE A 114 8.71 -16.61 18.18
N LEU A 115 7.39 -16.45 18.27
CA LEU A 115 6.67 -15.23 17.91
C LEU A 115 6.70 -14.17 19.01
N TYR A 116 6.60 -14.58 20.29
CA TYR A 116 6.38 -13.65 21.40
C TYR A 116 7.53 -13.63 22.43
N ASN A 117 8.27 -14.73 22.60
CA ASN A 117 9.25 -14.84 23.69
C ASN A 117 10.71 -14.67 23.23
N LYS A 118 10.99 -14.70 21.92
CA LYS A 118 12.34 -14.50 21.38
C LYS A 118 12.60 -13.04 21.03
N PRO A 119 13.82 -12.53 21.28
CA PRO A 119 14.20 -11.19 20.83
C PRO A 119 14.13 -11.11 19.30
N TYR A 120 13.60 -10.01 18.78
CA TYR A 120 13.54 -9.72 17.35
C TYR A 120 14.94 -9.85 16.74
N LYS A 121 15.14 -10.86 15.88
CA LYS A 121 16.36 -11.04 15.10
C LYS A 121 16.04 -10.85 13.62
N VAL A 122 16.83 -10.00 12.96
CA VAL A 122 16.73 -9.80 11.52
C VAL A 122 17.17 -11.08 10.81
N ASN A 123 16.29 -11.65 9.98
CA ASN A 123 16.62 -12.76 9.11
C ASN A 123 17.25 -12.23 7.83
N TYR A 124 18.59 -12.13 7.80
CA TYR A 124 19.32 -11.60 6.64
C TYR A 124 19.03 -12.37 5.34
N SER A 125 18.85 -13.69 5.39
CA SER A 125 18.49 -14.47 4.20
C SER A 125 17.14 -14.05 3.64
N GLY A 126 16.16 -13.78 4.51
CA GLY A 126 14.85 -13.25 4.12
C GLY A 126 14.94 -11.84 3.53
N VAL A 127 15.76 -10.97 4.14
CA VAL A 127 16.00 -9.61 3.62
C VAL A 127 16.64 -9.65 2.24
N ILE A 128 17.66 -10.51 2.04
CA ILE A 128 18.30 -10.67 0.72
C ILE A 128 17.31 -11.20 -0.30
N ALA A 129 16.54 -12.23 0.03
CA ALA A 129 15.51 -12.77 -0.86
C ALA A 129 14.46 -11.70 -1.23
N TRP A 130 14.09 -10.84 -0.29
CA TRP A 130 13.16 -9.73 -0.53
C TRP A 130 13.76 -8.69 -1.47
N VAL A 131 15.00 -8.25 -1.23
CA VAL A 131 15.69 -7.28 -2.12
C VAL A 131 15.82 -7.85 -3.53
N VAL A 132 16.20 -9.11 -3.67
CA VAL A 132 16.32 -9.77 -4.98
C VAL A 132 14.95 -9.83 -5.66
N GLY A 133 13.90 -10.26 -4.96
CA GLY A 133 12.54 -10.29 -5.50
C GLY A 133 12.03 -8.91 -5.91
N PHE A 134 12.31 -7.88 -5.11
CA PHE A 134 11.97 -6.49 -5.42
C PHE A 134 12.65 -6.03 -6.71
N ILE A 135 13.96 -6.26 -6.85
CA ILE A 135 14.72 -5.88 -8.04
C ILE A 135 14.20 -6.62 -9.26
N VAL A 136 13.94 -7.93 -9.16
CA VAL A 136 13.41 -8.73 -10.27
C VAL A 136 12.03 -8.22 -10.70
N TYR A 137 11.11 -8.01 -9.75
CA TYR A 137 9.78 -7.46 -10.05
C TYR A 137 9.87 -6.09 -10.70
N TYR A 138 10.70 -5.21 -10.13
CA TYR A 138 10.92 -3.87 -10.66
C TYR A 138 11.46 -3.92 -12.09
N LEU A 139 12.46 -4.75 -12.36
CA LEU A 139 13.04 -4.89 -13.70
C LEU A 139 12.04 -5.44 -14.72
N LEU A 140 11.26 -6.47 -14.36
CA LEU A 140 10.23 -7.03 -15.24
C LEU A 140 9.18 -5.97 -15.58
N THR A 141 8.70 -5.27 -14.56
CA THR A 141 7.59 -4.33 -14.75
C THR A 141 8.00 -3.03 -15.42
N TYR A 142 9.16 -2.47 -15.05
CA TYR A 142 9.59 -1.15 -15.52
C TYR A 142 10.49 -1.19 -16.75
N LYS A 143 11.31 -2.24 -16.88
CA LYS A 143 12.32 -2.32 -17.96
C LYS A 143 11.89 -3.26 -19.08
N TYR A 144 11.12 -4.31 -18.77
CA TYR A 144 10.67 -5.29 -19.75
C TYR A 144 9.16 -5.57 -19.71
N PRO A 145 8.28 -4.54 -19.81
CA PRO A 145 6.83 -4.71 -19.65
C PRO A 145 6.15 -5.53 -20.77
N TYR A 146 6.89 -6.02 -21.77
CA TYR A 146 6.37 -6.72 -22.96
C TYR A 146 6.82 -8.18 -23.05
N ILE A 147 7.51 -8.70 -22.02
CA ILE A 147 7.82 -10.12 -21.86
C ILE A 147 6.82 -10.69 -20.87
#